data_AF-A0A358L2B2-F1
#
_entry.id   AF-A0A358L2B2-F1
#
_cell.length_a   1.000
_cell.length_b   1.000
_cell.length_c   1.000
_cell.angle_alpha   90.00
_cell.angle_beta   90.00
_cell.angle_gamma   90.00
#
_symmetry.space_group_name_H-M   'P 1'
#
loop_
_entity.id
_entity.type
_entity.pdbx_description
1 polymer ?
#
loop_
_entity_poly.entity_id
_entity_poly.type
_entity_poly.pdbx_seq_one_letter_code
_entity_poly.pdbx_strand_id
1 'polypeptide(L)'
;WGKPSRSYLLDPENNIDAGTAYLSLLQDSYLSGIANPLSRRYAVITAYNGGAGSVLRVFSSDKNRAFGAINNLSPAEVYQTLTTNHPSAESRRYLYKVNNAQKSYHRY
;
A
#
# COMPACT_ATOMS: atom_id res chain seq x y z
N TRP A 1 -5.22 18.54 -18.62
CA TRP A 1 -4.44 19.20 -17.56
C TRP A 1 -4.61 18.42 -16.26
N GLY A 2 -3.54 18.17 -15.51
CA GLY A 2 -3.59 17.44 -14.24
C GLY A 2 -3.12 15.97 -14.24
N LYS A 3 -2.57 15.46 -15.35
CA LYS A 3 -1.88 14.17 -15.39
C LYS A 3 -0.52 14.34 -16.07
N PRO A 4 0.55 13.72 -15.56
CA PRO A 4 1.88 13.81 -16.16
C PRO A 4 1.87 13.25 -17.59
N SER A 5 2.68 13.83 -18.47
CA SER A 5 2.84 13.34 -19.84
C SER A 5 3.64 12.03 -19.87
N ARG A 6 3.60 11.32 -21.01
CA ARG A 6 4.44 10.14 -21.21
C ARG A 6 5.94 10.47 -21.09
N SER A 7 6.39 11.59 -21.66
CA SER A 7 7.79 12.01 -21.59
C SER A 7 8.21 12.32 -20.16
N TYR A 8 7.35 12.96 -19.37
CA TYR A 8 7.59 13.20 -17.94
C TYR A 8 7.79 11.90 -17.17
N LEU A 9 6.92 10.90 -17.39
CA LEU A 9 7.01 9.61 -16.69
C LEU A 9 8.16 8.72 -17.17
N LEU A 10 8.75 8.99 -18.34
CA LEU A 10 9.92 8.28 -18.85
C LEU A 10 11.24 8.93 -18.43
N ASP A 11 11.19 10.13 -17.86
CA ASP A 11 12.34 10.73 -17.20
C ASP A 11 12.52 10.11 -15.80
N PRO A 12 13.71 9.57 -15.46
CA PRO A 12 13.91 8.83 -14.21
C PRO A 12 13.65 9.66 -12.95
N GLU A 13 14.11 10.91 -12.91
CA GLU A 13 13.97 11.77 -11.73
C GLU A 13 12.50 12.10 -11.49
N ASN A 14 11.81 12.53 -12.54
CA ASN A 14 10.39 12.84 -12.50
C ASN A 14 9.53 11.61 -12.16
N ASN A 15 9.91 10.42 -12.64
CA ASN A 15 9.21 9.17 -12.32
C ASN A 15 9.34 8.78 -10.84
N ILE A 16 10.56 8.87 -10.30
CA ILE A 16 10.83 8.57 -8.89
C ILE A 16 10.11 9.57 -7.99
N ASP A 17 10.14 10.85 -8.32
CA ASP A 17 9.43 11.90 -7.57
C ASP A 17 7.92 11.65 -7.56
N ALA A 18 7.32 11.47 -8.74
CA ALA A 18 5.88 11.20 -8.85
C ALA A 18 5.46 9.91 -8.12
N GLY A 19 6.26 8.85 -8.21
CA GLY A 19 6.02 7.59 -7.51
C GLY A 19 6.08 7.76 -6.00
N THR A 20 7.09 8.47 -5.50
CA THR A 20 7.27 8.78 -4.07
C THR A 20 6.13 9.66 -3.55
N ALA A 21 5.74 10.68 -4.31
CA ALA A 21 4.60 11.53 -3.98
C ALA A 21 3.30 10.71 -3.86
N TYR A 22 3.10 9.73 -4.75
CA TYR A 22 1.94 8.83 -4.65
C TYR A 22 2.00 7.92 -3.42
N LEU A 23 3.18 7.43 -3.03
CA LEU A 23 3.35 6.69 -1.77
C LEU A 23 2.99 7.55 -0.55
N SER A 24 3.41 8.82 -0.52
CA SER A 24 3.02 9.77 0.53
C SER A 24 1.51 9.99 0.57
N LEU A 25 0.85 10.17 -0.58
CA LEU A 25 -0.62 10.30 -0.63
C LEU A 25 -1.34 9.05 -0.10
N LEU A 26 -0.85 7.85 -0.44
CA LEU A 26 -1.40 6.61 0.11
C LEU A 26 -1.27 6.56 1.62
N GLN A 27 -0.09 6.90 2.15
CA GLN A 27 0.21 6.82 3.57
C GLN A 27 -0.55 7.88 4.38
N ASP A 28 -0.49 9.13 3.95
CA ASP A 28 -0.84 10.29 4.77
C ASP A 28 -2.28 10.77 4.52
N SER A 29 -2.89 10.37 3.40
CA SER A 29 -4.28 10.70 3.08
C SER A 29 -5.16 9.45 3.05
N TYR A 30 -4.92 8.51 2.13
CA TYR A 30 -5.87 7.42 1.90
C TYR A 30 -5.92 6.39 3.03
N LEU A 31 -4.77 6.11 3.67
CA LEU A 31 -4.61 5.08 4.69
C LEU A 31 -4.19 5.65 6.05
N SER A 32 -4.37 6.96 6.25
CA SER A 32 -4.05 7.67 7.49
C SER A 32 -4.79 7.14 8.72
N GLY A 33 -5.96 6.52 8.52
CA GLY A 33 -6.73 5.87 9.58
C GLY A 33 -6.14 4.59 10.16
N ILE A 34 -5.06 4.04 9.56
CA ILE A 34 -4.36 2.88 10.11
C ILE A 34 -3.31 3.36 11.11
N ALA A 35 -3.49 3.02 12.39
CA ALA A 35 -2.67 3.54 13.48
C ALA A 35 -1.28 2.92 13.52
N ASN A 36 -1.18 1.59 13.44
CA ASN A 36 0.10 0.90 13.51
C ASN A 36 0.93 1.18 12.22
N PRO A 37 2.15 1.73 12.34
CA PRO A 37 2.94 2.12 11.17
C PRO A 37 3.37 0.94 10.29
N LEU A 38 3.60 -0.24 10.88
CA LEU A 38 3.94 -1.44 10.12
C LEU A 38 2.72 -1.99 9.36
N SER A 39 1.55 -2.04 9.99
CA SER A 39 0.29 -2.37 9.33
C SER A 39 -0.03 -1.40 8.20
N ARG A 40 0.16 -0.09 8.43
CA ARG A 40 -0.04 0.95 7.42
C ARG A 40 0.93 0.77 6.25
N ARG A 41 2.20 0.43 6.51
CA ARG A 41 3.17 0.13 5.45
C ARG A 41 2.74 -1.03 4.57
N TYR A 42 2.26 -2.14 5.16
CA TYR A 42 1.75 -3.27 4.37
C TYR A 42 0.56 -2.86 3.49
N ALA A 43 -0.38 -2.09 4.05
CA ALA A 43 -1.51 -1.55 3.31
C ALA A 43 -1.08 -0.62 2.17
N VAL A 44 -0.10 0.28 2.40
CA VAL A 44 0.45 1.19 1.37
C VAL A 44 1.10 0.41 0.23
N ILE A 45 1.93 -0.59 0.55
CA ILE A 45 2.56 -1.46 -0.46
C ILE A 45 1.50 -2.14 -1.33
N THR A 46 0.48 -2.75 -0.71
CA THR A 46 -0.60 -3.40 -1.46
C THR A 46 -1.40 -2.38 -2.27
N ALA A 47 -1.68 -1.20 -1.71
CA ALA A 47 -2.47 -0.16 -2.35
C ALA A 47 -1.75 0.52 -3.52
N TYR A 48 -0.41 0.54 -3.54
CA TYR A 48 0.34 1.02 -4.70
C TYR A 48 0.06 0.19 -5.95
N ASN A 49 -0.09 -1.12 -5.81
CA ASN A 49 -0.42 -2.03 -6.90
C ASN A 49 -1.95 -2.19 -7.11
N GLY A 50 -2.71 -2.40 -6.04
CA GLY A 50 -4.13 -2.74 -6.10
C GLY A 50 -5.10 -1.59 -5.85
N GLY A 51 -4.61 -0.41 -5.45
CA GLY A 51 -5.42 0.74 -5.03
C GLY A 51 -5.87 0.69 -3.55
N ALA A 52 -5.96 1.85 -2.89
CA ALA A 52 -6.33 1.91 -1.46
C ALA A 52 -7.73 1.35 -1.14
N GLY A 53 -8.69 1.57 -2.05
CA GLY A 53 -10.06 1.06 -1.87
C GLY A 53 -10.15 -0.47 -1.90
N SER A 54 -9.31 -1.16 -2.68
CA SER A 54 -9.31 -2.63 -2.72
C SER A 54 -8.75 -3.21 -1.43
N VAL A 55 -7.70 -2.58 -0.87
CA VAL A 55 -7.12 -2.93 0.43
C VAL A 55 -8.15 -2.82 1.54
N LEU A 56 -8.87 -1.71 1.65
CA LEU A 56 -9.90 -1.54 2.68
C LEU A 56 -11.04 -2.55 2.54
N ARG A 57 -11.45 -2.86 1.31
CA ARG A 57 -12.51 -3.85 1.02
C ARG A 57 -12.17 -5.28 1.43
N VAL A 58 -10.89 -5.60 1.66
CA VAL A 58 -10.51 -6.89 2.26
C VAL A 58 -11.04 -7.02 3.69
N PHE A 59 -11.13 -5.90 4.42
CA PHE A 59 -11.54 -5.87 5.82
C PHE A 59 -13.01 -5.47 6.00
N SER A 60 -13.51 -4.54 5.19
CA SER A 60 -14.93 -4.16 5.18
C SER A 60 -15.28 -3.33 3.93
N SER A 61 -16.53 -3.39 3.48
CA SER A 61 -17.05 -2.47 2.48
C SER A 61 -17.22 -1.04 3.00
N ASP A 62 -17.37 -0.86 4.32
CA ASP A 62 -17.39 0.44 4.97
C ASP A 62 -15.98 0.87 5.39
N LYS A 63 -15.57 2.08 4.99
CA LYS A 63 -14.22 2.60 5.21
C LYS A 63 -13.85 2.71 6.69
N ASN A 64 -14.78 3.16 7.54
CA ASN A 64 -14.49 3.36 8.96
C ASN A 64 -14.41 2.02 9.70
N ARG A 65 -15.29 1.08 9.35
CA ARG A 65 -15.21 -0.30 9.86
C ARG A 65 -13.94 -1.01 9.40
N ALA A 66 -13.49 -0.78 8.16
CA ALA A 66 -12.24 -1.33 7.67
C ALA A 66 -11.05 -0.84 8.51
N PHE A 67 -10.95 0.46 8.78
CA PHE A 67 -9.90 0.99 9.67
C PHE A 67 -9.99 0.41 11.08
N GLY A 68 -11.20 0.32 11.66
CA GLY A 68 -11.40 -0.31 12.96
C GLY A 68 -10.92 -1.76 12.98
N ALA A 69 -11.28 -2.55 11.96
CA ALA A 69 -10.84 -3.94 11.83
C ALA A 69 -9.31 -4.05 11.71
N ILE A 70 -8.68 -3.23 10.86
CA ILE A 70 -7.22 -3.23 10.70
C ILE A 70 -6.51 -2.86 12.01
N ASN A 71 -7.02 -1.87 12.74
CA ASN A 71 -6.39 -1.40 13.97
C ASN A 71 -6.57 -2.37 15.16
N ASN A 72 -7.50 -3.32 15.06
CA ASN A 72 -7.67 -4.40 16.03
C ASN A 72 -6.79 -5.63 15.75
N LEU A 73 -6.05 -5.64 14.64
CA LEU A 73 -5.17 -6.74 14.26
C LEU A 73 -3.70 -6.38 14.52
N SER A 74 -2.91 -7.40 14.85
CA SER A 74 -1.46 -7.28 14.85
C SER A 74 -0.94 -7.06 13.41
N PRO A 75 0.26 -6.47 13.23
CA PRO A 75 0.84 -6.31 11.89
C PRO A 75 1.04 -7.63 11.14
N ALA A 76 1.31 -8.73 11.86
CA ALA A 76 1.44 -10.06 11.28
C ALA A 76 0.10 -10.55 10.70
N GLU A 77 -1.00 -10.35 11.42
CA GLU A 77 -2.34 -10.70 10.94
C GLU A 77 -2.78 -9.84 9.77
N VAL A 78 -2.45 -8.53 9.78
CA VAL A 78 -2.70 -7.64 8.63
C VAL A 78 -1.94 -8.12 7.39
N TYR A 79 -0.65 -8.44 7.55
CA TYR A 79 0.16 -8.99 6.47
C TYR A 79 -0.42 -10.30 5.92
N GLN A 80 -0.77 -11.23 6.81
CA GLN A 80 -1.36 -12.50 6.42
C GLN A 80 -2.67 -12.29 5.67
N THR A 81 -3.58 -11.47 6.22
CA THR A 81 -4.88 -11.17 5.62
C THR A 81 -4.73 -10.58 4.21
N LEU A 82 -3.81 -9.63 4.02
CA LEU A 82 -3.57 -9.02 2.71
C LEU A 82 -2.89 -9.99 1.72
N THR A 83 -2.03 -10.88 2.19
CA THR A 83 -1.34 -11.86 1.33
C THR A 83 -2.17 -13.10 1.02
N THR A 84 -3.28 -13.34 1.71
CA THR A 84 -4.18 -14.47 1.43
C THR A 84 -5.54 -14.05 0.87
N ASN A 85 -6.16 -13.02 1.44
CA ASN A 85 -7.58 -12.72 1.21
C ASN A 85 -7.81 -11.59 0.20
N HIS A 86 -6.77 -10.84 -0.18
CA HIS A 86 -6.91 -9.81 -1.21
C HIS A 86 -7.31 -10.46 -2.56
N PRO A 87 -8.32 -9.95 -3.29
CA PRO A 87 -8.86 -10.63 -4.47
C PRO A 87 -7.84 -10.77 -5.61
N SER A 88 -6.98 -9.76 -5.82
CA SER A 88 -5.92 -9.81 -6.83
C SER A 88 -4.75 -10.67 -6.36
N ALA A 89 -4.46 -11.75 -7.10
CA ALA A 89 -3.26 -12.57 -6.91
C ALA A 89 -1.96 -11.78 -7.13
N GLU A 90 -2.01 -10.79 -8.02
CA GLU A 90 -0.88 -9.88 -8.26
C GLU A 90 -0.56 -9.07 -7.02
N SER A 91 -1.58 -8.44 -6.40
CA SER A 91 -1.37 -7.61 -5.20
C SER A 91 -0.93 -8.44 -3.99
N ARG A 92 -1.43 -9.67 -3.84
CA ARG A 92 -0.93 -10.64 -2.84
C ARG A 92 0.56 -10.90 -3.02
N ARG A 93 0.99 -11.21 -4.25
CA ARG A 93 2.39 -11.48 -4.58
C ARG A 93 3.26 -10.22 -4.48
N TYR A 94 2.71 -9.06 -4.81
CA TYR A 94 3.40 -7.77 -4.76
C TYR A 94 3.81 -7.42 -3.32
N LEU A 95 2.90 -7.56 -2.36
CA LEU A 95 3.20 -7.33 -0.94
C LEU A 95 4.34 -8.23 -0.45
N TYR A 96 4.30 -9.52 -0.76
CA TYR A 96 5.37 -10.46 -0.41
C TYR A 96 6.73 -10.03 -0.98
N LYS A 97 6.78 -9.70 -2.29
CA LYS A 97 8.01 -9.31 -2.97
C LYS A 97 8.61 -8.02 -2.41
N VAL A 98 7.80 -6.97 -2.28
CA VAL A 98 8.28 -5.65 -1.84
C VAL A 98 8.71 -5.69 -0.38
N ASN A 99 7.97 -6.36 0.49
CA ASN A 99 8.35 -6.50 1.91
C ASN A 99 9.70 -7.23 2.07
N ASN A 100 9.97 -8.26 1.25
CA ASN A 100 11.25 -8.95 1.28
C ASN A 100 12.38 -8.11 0.69
N ALA A 101 12.15 -7.42 -0.43
CA ALA A 101 13.14 -6.51 -1.01
C ALA A 101 13.52 -5.39 -0.04
N GLN A 102 12.55 -4.79 0.64
CA GLN A 102 12.78 -3.73 1.62
C GLN A 102 13.72 -4.19 2.75
N LYS A 103 13.58 -5.42 3.25
CA LYS A 103 14.48 -5.97 4.28
C LYS A 103 15.93 -6.04 3.80
N SER A 104 16.16 -6.32 2.51
CA SER A 104 17.50 -6.33 1.93
C SER A 104 18.08 -4.92 1.84
N TYR A 105 17.28 -3.92 1.44
CA TYR A 105 17.74 -2.54 1.36
C TYR A 105 18.00 -1.89 2.74
N HIS A 106 17.32 -2.33 3.81
CA HIS A 106 17.58 -1.83 5.17
C HIS A 106 18.86 -2.39 5.80
N ARG A 107 19.51 -3.38 5.15
CA ARG A 107 20.79 -3.95 5.61
C ARG A 107 22.01 -3.31 4.96
N TYR A 108 21.80 -2.47 3.96
CA TYR A 108 22.80 -1.58 3.39
C TYR A 108 22.69 -0.21 4.06
#